data_AF-A0AAE0WXA1-F1
#
_entry.id   AF-A0AAE0WXA1-F1
#
_cell.length_a   1.000
_cell.length_b   1.000
_cell.length_c   1.000
_cell.angle_alpha   90.00
_cell.angle_beta   90.00
_cell.angle_gamma   90.00
#
_symmetry.space_group_name_H-M   'P 1'
#
loop_
_entity.id
_entity.type
_entity.pdbx_description
1 polymer ?
#
loop_
_entity_poly.entity_id
_entity_poly.type
_entity_poly.pdbx_seq_one_letter_code
_entity_poly.pdbx_strand_id
1 'polypeptide(L)'
;MASSTRGEILDSSFLVEEAMVRGYKAEHYYPVRIGDVFQERYKIVGKLGYGSASTVWLCRDTQASEAFVALKVYINSSKWHRELPIYEHINSLGSILPGLVHMESTSASCMKPWVKNLEELRDVIPERVFEPDLVRDTLRNILRALHFLHTDAGVIHTDIQPNNIRLGVRDSPMFERFEQDELQNPMPRKELPGRTILLKANENH
;
A
#
# COMPACT_ATOMS: atom_id res chain seq x y z
N MET A 1 28.77 7.29 -6.91
CA MET A 1 28.37 6.06 -7.63
C MET A 1 27.75 5.12 -6.60
N ALA A 2 26.42 5.09 -6.49
CA ALA A 2 25.73 4.19 -5.57
C ALA A 2 25.53 2.85 -6.27
N SER A 3 26.05 1.77 -5.68
CA SER A 3 25.88 0.40 -6.14
C SER A 3 24.39 0.04 -6.18
N SER A 4 23.90 -0.48 -7.31
CA SER A 4 22.54 -1.00 -7.44
C SER A 4 22.36 -2.23 -6.55
N THR A 5 21.51 -2.14 -5.53
CA THR A 5 21.21 -3.20 -4.55
C THR A 5 20.12 -4.18 -5.00
N ARG A 6 19.62 -4.05 -6.23
CA ARG A 6 18.60 -4.97 -6.76
C ARG A 6 19.14 -6.39 -6.90
N GLY A 7 18.25 -7.37 -6.68
CA GLY A 7 18.58 -8.80 -6.64
C GLY A 7 19.28 -9.28 -5.36
N GLU A 8 19.55 -8.38 -4.41
CA GLU A 8 20.26 -8.71 -3.17
C GLU A 8 19.37 -9.47 -2.17
N ILE A 9 19.88 -10.59 -1.66
CA ILE A 9 19.33 -11.26 -0.48
C ILE A 9 19.96 -10.61 0.75
N LEU A 10 19.15 -9.94 1.54
CA LEU A 10 19.60 -9.21 2.72
C LEU A 10 19.92 -10.14 3.89
N ASP A 11 20.93 -9.77 4.66
CA ASP A 11 21.30 -10.52 5.87
C ASP A 11 20.13 -10.61 6.85
N SER A 12 19.90 -11.83 7.32
CA SER A 12 18.90 -12.17 8.32
C SER A 12 19.10 -11.49 9.69
N SER A 13 20.30 -10.96 9.98
CA SER A 13 20.62 -10.31 11.26
C SER A 13 19.96 -8.94 11.44
N PHE A 14 19.65 -8.21 10.37
CA PHE A 14 19.07 -6.87 10.44
C PHE A 14 17.53 -6.88 10.34
N LEU A 15 16.88 -6.00 11.08
CA LEU A 15 15.44 -5.75 10.94
C LEU A 15 15.21 -4.87 9.71
N VAL A 16 14.20 -5.23 8.92
CA VAL A 16 13.76 -4.46 7.74
C VAL A 16 12.24 -4.40 7.70
N GLU A 17 11.72 -3.28 7.22
CA GLU A 17 10.30 -3.07 6.97
C GLU A 17 9.38 -3.42 8.15
N GLU A 18 8.38 -4.29 7.97
CA GLU A 18 7.44 -4.69 9.02
C GLU A 18 8.15 -5.27 10.26
N ALA A 19 9.35 -5.83 10.11
CA ALA A 19 10.15 -6.32 11.23
C ALA A 19 10.67 -5.21 12.14
N MET A 20 10.70 -3.94 11.67
CA MET A 20 11.04 -2.77 12.49
C MET A 20 9.85 -2.26 13.31
N VAL A 21 8.63 -2.72 13.02
CA VAL A 21 7.43 -2.25 13.72
C VAL A 21 7.43 -2.74 15.16
N ARG A 22 7.17 -1.83 16.11
CA ARG A 22 7.11 -2.17 17.53
C ARG A 22 6.04 -3.26 17.78
N GLY A 23 6.46 -4.34 18.43
CA GLY A 23 5.58 -5.49 18.71
C GLY A 23 5.33 -6.39 17.50
N TYR A 24 6.16 -6.28 16.45
CA TYR A 24 6.14 -7.22 15.32
C TYR A 24 6.25 -8.67 15.81
N LYS A 25 5.33 -9.49 15.32
CA LYS A 25 5.29 -10.94 15.50
C LYS A 25 5.04 -11.56 14.14
N ALA A 26 5.99 -12.35 13.67
CA ALA A 26 5.99 -12.87 12.32
C ALA A 26 4.67 -13.62 12.01
N GLU A 27 4.26 -14.49 12.93
CA GLU A 27 3.06 -15.32 12.89
C GLU A 27 1.75 -14.53 12.71
N HIS A 28 1.75 -13.23 13.02
CA HIS A 28 0.58 -12.39 12.82
C HIS A 28 0.42 -11.91 11.37
N TYR A 29 1.52 -11.81 10.63
CA TYR A 29 1.54 -11.33 9.26
C TYR A 29 1.44 -12.49 8.28
N TYR A 30 0.50 -12.40 7.34
CA TYR A 30 0.37 -13.36 6.25
C TYR A 30 1.62 -13.30 5.35
N PRO A 31 2.25 -14.44 5.01
CA PRO A 31 3.51 -14.49 4.27
C PRO A 31 3.30 -14.34 2.75
N VAL A 32 2.91 -13.15 2.31
CA VAL A 32 2.70 -12.84 0.88
C VAL A 32 4.01 -12.93 0.09
N ARG A 33 3.98 -13.52 -1.11
CA ARG A 33 5.10 -13.61 -2.05
C ARG A 33 4.77 -12.95 -3.39
N ILE A 34 5.80 -12.46 -4.08
CA ILE A 34 5.65 -12.03 -5.48
C ILE A 34 5.19 -13.21 -6.32
N GLY A 35 4.18 -12.97 -7.17
CA GLY A 35 3.59 -14.00 -8.03
C GLY A 35 2.43 -14.77 -7.40
N ASP A 36 2.20 -14.67 -6.08
CA ASP A 36 1.00 -15.23 -5.46
C ASP A 36 -0.26 -14.68 -6.13
N VAL A 37 -1.30 -15.50 -6.25
CA VAL A 37 -2.59 -15.10 -6.85
C VAL A 37 -3.69 -15.22 -5.81
N PHE A 38 -4.34 -14.09 -5.53
CA PHE A 38 -5.40 -13.96 -4.54
C PHE A 38 -6.76 -13.98 -5.25
N GLN A 39 -7.69 -14.81 -4.78
CA GLN A 39 -9.02 -15.03 -5.39
C GLN A 39 -8.98 -15.30 -6.91
N GLU A 40 -7.94 -16.02 -7.39
CA GLU A 40 -7.76 -16.33 -8.82
C GLU A 40 -7.71 -15.08 -9.74
N ARG A 41 -7.48 -13.89 -9.17
CA ARG A 41 -7.64 -12.61 -9.86
C ARG A 41 -6.50 -11.62 -9.60
N TYR A 42 -6.08 -11.49 -8.36
CA TYR A 42 -5.12 -10.47 -7.95
C TYR A 42 -3.72 -11.08 -7.83
N LYS A 43 -2.91 -10.93 -8.87
CA LYS A 43 -1.52 -11.41 -8.87
C LYS A 43 -0.61 -10.39 -8.20
N ILE A 44 0.11 -10.78 -7.15
CA ILE A 44 1.05 -9.92 -6.45
C ILE A 44 2.24 -9.57 -7.37
N VAL A 45 2.50 -8.28 -7.55
CA VAL A 45 3.62 -7.77 -8.37
C VAL A 45 4.64 -6.98 -7.56
N GLY A 46 4.29 -6.47 -6.37
CA GLY A 46 5.23 -5.70 -5.57
C GLY A 46 4.65 -5.26 -4.23
N LYS A 47 5.51 -4.70 -3.38
CA LYS A 47 5.12 -4.19 -2.07
C LYS A 47 5.03 -2.66 -2.07
N LEU A 48 3.89 -2.14 -1.65
CA LEU A 48 3.61 -0.70 -1.56
C LEU A 48 3.79 -0.16 -0.14
N GLY A 49 3.66 -1.01 0.88
CA GLY A 49 3.83 -0.56 2.25
C GLY A 49 3.51 -1.61 3.31
N TYR A 50 3.65 -1.20 4.57
CA TYR A 50 3.41 -2.00 5.75
C TYR A 50 3.09 -1.10 6.94
N GLY A 51 2.54 -1.70 7.99
CA GLY A 51 2.30 -1.06 9.27
C GLY A 51 1.93 -2.10 10.32
N SER A 52 1.61 -1.64 11.52
CA SER A 52 1.32 -2.50 12.68
C SER A 52 0.09 -3.38 12.54
N ALA A 53 -0.78 -3.13 11.57
CA ALA A 53 -2.05 -3.85 11.38
C ALA A 53 -2.17 -4.56 10.03
N SER A 54 -1.26 -4.32 9.08
CA SER A 54 -1.39 -4.83 7.71
C SER A 54 -0.12 -4.65 6.88
N THR A 55 -0.05 -5.39 5.77
CA THR A 55 0.85 -5.09 4.64
C THR A 55 0.04 -4.67 3.42
N VAL A 56 0.64 -3.92 2.49
CA VAL A 56 -0.02 -3.46 1.27
C VAL A 56 0.81 -3.83 0.05
N TRP A 57 0.16 -4.43 -0.93
CA TRP A 57 0.76 -5.03 -2.11
C TRP A 57 0.17 -4.47 -3.39
N LEU A 58 1.01 -4.13 -4.35
CA LEU A 58 0.56 -3.85 -5.72
C LEU A 58 0.23 -5.19 -6.36
N CYS A 59 -0.93 -5.25 -7.00
CA CYS A 59 -1.42 -6.44 -7.68
C CYS A 59 -1.86 -6.10 -9.09
N ARG A 60 -1.60 -7.00 -10.04
CA ARG A 60 -2.25 -6.99 -11.35
C ARG A 60 -3.62 -7.65 -11.22
N ASP A 61 -4.66 -6.96 -11.66
CA ASP A 61 -6.01 -7.51 -11.77
C ASP A 61 -6.15 -8.20 -13.13
N THR A 62 -6.27 -9.53 -13.13
CA THR A 62 -6.33 -10.32 -14.38
C THR A 62 -7.70 -10.34 -15.03
N GLN A 63 -8.73 -9.78 -14.38
CA GLN A 63 -10.13 -9.89 -14.81
C GLN A 63 -10.83 -8.54 -15.02
N ALA A 64 -10.19 -7.41 -14.70
CA ALA A 64 -10.80 -6.08 -14.82
C ALA A 64 -10.23 -5.21 -15.95
N SER A 65 -10.92 -4.11 -16.23
CA SER A 65 -10.45 -3.03 -17.11
C SER A 65 -9.38 -2.14 -16.47
N GLU A 66 -9.36 -2.01 -15.14
CA GLU A 66 -8.25 -1.38 -14.40
C GLU A 66 -7.14 -2.43 -14.21
N ALA A 67 -5.94 -2.19 -14.75
CA ALA A 67 -4.88 -3.21 -14.81
C ALA A 67 -4.21 -3.51 -13.45
N PHE A 68 -4.27 -2.57 -12.50
CA PHE A 68 -3.56 -2.68 -11.22
C PHE A 68 -4.38 -2.16 -10.04
N VAL A 69 -4.26 -2.85 -8.91
CA VAL A 69 -4.91 -2.53 -7.63
C VAL A 69 -3.91 -2.63 -6.48
N ALA A 70 -4.22 -1.98 -5.37
CA ALA A 70 -3.52 -2.19 -4.10
C ALA A 70 -4.34 -3.14 -3.22
N LEU A 71 -3.71 -4.21 -2.76
CA LEU A 71 -4.30 -5.18 -1.84
C LEU A 71 -3.71 -4.98 -0.45
N LYS A 72 -4.55 -4.54 0.49
CA LYS A 72 -4.19 -4.43 1.91
C LYS A 72 -4.52 -5.74 2.61
N VAL A 73 -3.50 -6.48 3.05
CA VAL A 73 -3.63 -7.75 3.75
C VAL A 73 -3.46 -7.52 5.24
N TYR A 74 -4.51 -7.78 6.02
CA TYR A 74 -4.54 -7.53 7.45
C TYR A 74 -3.79 -8.62 8.24
N ILE A 75 -3.29 -8.27 9.43
CA ILE A 75 -2.72 -9.26 10.35
C ILE A 75 -3.83 -10.08 11.03
N ASN A 76 -3.54 -11.35 11.33
CA ASN A 76 -4.52 -12.30 11.89
C ASN A 76 -4.79 -12.13 13.39
N SER A 77 -4.01 -11.30 14.10
CA SER A 77 -4.14 -11.13 15.56
C SER A 77 -5.28 -10.18 15.96
N SER A 78 -5.83 -9.44 15.01
CA SER A 78 -6.86 -8.46 15.26
C SER A 78 -8.24 -9.11 15.15
N LYS A 79 -8.81 -9.51 16.28
CA LYS A 79 -10.22 -10.01 16.34
C LYS A 79 -11.24 -8.98 15.87
N TRP A 80 -10.88 -7.69 15.85
CA TRP A 80 -11.74 -6.58 15.48
C TRP A 80 -11.00 -5.64 14.54
N HIS A 81 -11.35 -5.66 13.26
CA HIS A 81 -10.84 -4.69 12.30
C HIS A 81 -11.71 -3.42 12.35
N ARG A 82 -11.34 -2.43 13.16
CA ARG A 82 -12.11 -1.19 13.33
C ARG A 82 -12.30 -0.39 12.02
N GLU A 83 -11.36 -0.54 11.09
CA GLU A 83 -11.43 0.13 9.78
C GLU A 83 -12.51 -0.46 8.86
N LEU A 84 -12.76 -1.77 8.92
CA LEU A 84 -13.63 -2.45 7.95
C LEU A 84 -15.08 -1.95 8.01
N PRO A 85 -15.73 -1.84 9.18
CA PRO A 85 -17.08 -1.29 9.26
C PRO A 85 -17.19 0.15 8.73
N ILE A 86 -16.13 0.95 8.91
CA ILE A 86 -16.09 2.33 8.42
C ILE A 86 -16.01 2.34 6.89
N TYR A 87 -15.17 1.49 6.30
CA TYR A 87 -15.08 1.35 4.84
C TYR A 87 -16.39 0.84 4.23
N GLU A 88 -17.01 -0.17 4.84
CA GLU A 88 -18.31 -0.69 4.39
C GLU A 88 -19.40 0.38 4.43
N HIS A 89 -19.46 1.16 5.51
CA HIS A 89 -20.36 2.30 5.65
C HIS A 89 -20.14 3.35 4.55
N ILE A 90 -18.89 3.78 4.35
CA ILE A 90 -18.53 4.76 3.30
C ILE A 90 -18.89 4.23 1.89
N ASN A 91 -18.62 2.95 1.62
CA ASN A 91 -18.92 2.32 0.33
C ASN A 91 -20.42 2.21 0.06
N SER A 92 -21.23 1.98 1.10
CA SER A 92 -22.69 1.92 0.98
C SER A 92 -23.32 3.22 0.47
N LEU A 93 -22.61 4.35 0.60
CA LEU A 93 -23.03 5.68 0.14
C LEU A 93 -22.68 5.94 -1.34
N GLY A 94 -22.24 4.93 -2.09
CA GLY A 94 -21.92 5.05 -3.52
C GLY A 94 -20.51 5.58 -3.81
N SER A 95 -19.61 5.57 -2.81
CA SER A 95 -18.20 5.92 -3.02
C SER A 95 -17.38 4.78 -3.62
N ILE A 96 -16.54 5.15 -4.59
CA ILE A 96 -15.79 4.29 -5.52
C ILE A 96 -14.55 3.70 -4.83
N LEU A 97 -14.70 2.75 -3.90
CA LEU A 97 -13.58 1.92 -3.45
C LEU A 97 -13.84 0.44 -3.77
N PRO A 98 -12.86 -0.25 -4.36
CA PRO A 98 -12.93 -1.70 -4.60
C PRO A 98 -13.24 -2.47 -3.31
N GLY A 99 -13.97 -3.58 -3.46
CA GLY A 99 -14.60 -4.30 -2.35
C GLY A 99 -13.63 -5.02 -1.41
N LEU A 100 -14.20 -5.48 -0.29
CA LEU A 100 -13.55 -6.36 0.66
C LEU A 100 -13.31 -7.75 0.03
N VAL A 101 -12.12 -8.30 0.22
CA VAL A 101 -11.69 -9.61 -0.27
C VAL A 101 -11.42 -10.50 0.95
N HIS A 102 -12.40 -11.32 1.32
CA HIS A 102 -12.19 -12.32 2.36
C HIS A 102 -11.47 -13.54 1.79
N MET A 103 -10.47 -14.05 2.50
CA MET A 103 -9.77 -15.29 2.16
C MET A 103 -9.78 -16.26 3.33
N GLU A 104 -9.59 -17.54 3.02
CA GLU A 104 -9.73 -18.68 3.96
C GLU A 104 -8.90 -18.53 5.25
N SER A 105 -7.83 -17.73 5.25
CA SER A 105 -6.93 -17.56 6.40
C SER A 105 -6.58 -16.11 6.76
N THR A 106 -7.02 -15.12 5.98
CA THR A 106 -6.80 -13.70 6.28
C THR A 106 -7.81 -12.79 5.60
N SER A 107 -8.06 -11.62 6.18
CA SER A 107 -8.87 -10.58 5.56
C SER A 107 -7.98 -9.69 4.69
N ALA A 108 -8.48 -9.32 3.51
CA ALA A 108 -7.86 -8.31 2.67
C ALA A 108 -8.89 -7.34 2.11
N SER A 109 -8.46 -6.14 1.74
CA SER A 109 -9.31 -5.15 1.05
C SER A 109 -8.59 -4.66 -0.19
N CYS A 110 -9.31 -4.60 -1.30
CA CYS A 110 -8.82 -4.04 -2.54
C CYS A 110 -9.02 -2.52 -2.54
N MET A 111 -8.07 -1.76 -3.08
CA MET A 111 -8.17 -0.30 -3.21
C MET A 111 -7.40 0.21 -4.42
N LYS A 112 -7.62 1.46 -4.81
CA LYS A 112 -6.84 2.09 -5.88
C LYS A 112 -5.37 2.22 -5.45
N PRO A 113 -4.42 1.92 -6.34
CA PRO A 113 -3.01 2.03 -6.01
C PRO A 113 -2.59 3.51 -5.90
N TRP A 114 -1.56 3.76 -5.11
CA TRP A 114 -0.94 5.07 -4.91
C TRP A 114 0.57 4.95 -5.13
N VAL A 115 1.23 6.08 -5.38
CA VAL A 115 2.70 6.12 -5.49
C VAL A 115 3.34 6.40 -4.15
N LYS A 116 3.00 7.56 -3.58
CA LYS A 116 3.64 8.13 -2.38
C LYS A 116 2.60 8.80 -1.51
N ASN A 117 2.89 8.89 -0.22
CA ASN A 117 2.22 9.86 0.65
C ASN A 117 2.92 11.24 0.57
N LEU A 118 2.29 12.29 1.12
CA LEU A 118 2.87 13.64 1.06
C LEU A 118 4.19 13.75 1.80
N GLU A 119 4.39 13.02 2.90
CA GLU A 119 5.67 13.02 3.61
C GLU A 119 6.80 12.43 2.74
N GLU A 120 6.54 11.29 2.09
CA GLU A 120 7.47 10.68 1.14
C GLU A 120 7.75 11.57 -0.08
N LEU A 121 6.73 12.27 -0.60
CA LEU A 121 6.92 13.21 -1.70
C LEU A 121 7.77 14.42 -1.28
N ARG A 122 7.52 14.97 -0.09
CA ARG A 122 8.31 16.08 0.46
C ARG A 122 9.79 15.71 0.54
N ASP A 123 10.09 14.47 0.94
CA ASP A 123 11.46 14.01 1.18
C ASP A 123 12.27 13.82 -0.10
N VAL A 124 11.63 13.66 -1.26
CA VAL A 124 12.30 13.60 -2.56
C VAL A 124 12.45 14.96 -3.25
N ILE A 125 11.77 16.00 -2.75
CA ILE A 125 11.90 17.36 -3.29
C ILE A 125 13.18 17.99 -2.72
N PRO A 126 14.10 18.52 -3.56
CA PRO A 126 15.39 19.05 -3.10
C PRO A 126 15.29 20.08 -1.97
N GLU A 127 14.30 20.97 -2.04
CA GLU A 127 14.07 22.02 -1.03
C GLU A 127 13.04 21.61 0.03
N ARG A 128 12.40 20.44 -0.12
CA ARG A 128 11.31 19.96 0.74
C ARG A 128 10.13 20.94 0.82
N VAL A 129 9.97 21.77 -0.21
CA VAL A 129 8.89 22.75 -0.37
C VAL A 129 8.02 22.34 -1.55
N PHE A 130 6.71 22.28 -1.34
CA PHE A 130 5.76 22.02 -2.42
C PHE A 130 5.45 23.29 -3.20
N GLU A 131 5.27 23.12 -4.51
CA GLU A 131 4.74 24.18 -5.36
C GLU A 131 3.34 24.63 -4.87
N PRO A 132 3.04 25.95 -4.88
CA PRO A 132 1.78 26.48 -4.37
C PRO A 132 0.53 25.84 -4.99
N ASP A 133 0.59 25.49 -6.27
CA ASP A 133 -0.54 24.87 -6.98
C ASP A 133 -0.79 23.44 -6.52
N LEU A 134 0.26 22.65 -6.27
CA LEU A 134 0.14 21.31 -5.70
C LEU A 134 -0.50 21.37 -4.32
N VAL A 135 -0.07 22.32 -3.48
CA VAL A 135 -0.65 22.51 -2.13
C VAL A 135 -2.12 22.89 -2.24
N ARG A 136 -2.45 23.84 -3.11
CA ARG A 136 -3.84 24.30 -3.33
C ARG A 136 -4.75 23.16 -3.78
N ASP A 137 -4.32 22.36 -4.74
CA ASP A 137 -5.11 21.25 -5.27
C ASP A 137 -5.26 20.12 -4.25
N THR A 138 -4.18 19.82 -3.52
CA THR A 138 -4.18 18.84 -2.42
C THR A 138 -5.16 19.26 -1.33
N LEU A 139 -5.09 20.51 -0.86
CA LEU A 139 -6.00 21.05 0.15
C LEU A 139 -7.45 21.02 -0.33
N ARG A 140 -7.72 21.38 -1.58
CA ARG A 140 -9.07 21.32 -2.14
C ARG A 140 -9.63 19.89 -2.12
N ASN A 141 -8.81 18.90 -2.44
CA ASN A 141 -9.21 17.49 -2.40
C ASN A 141 -9.41 17.00 -0.97
N ILE A 142 -8.55 17.38 -0.03
CA ILE A 142 -8.71 17.06 1.41
C ILE A 142 -10.03 17.65 1.93
N LEU A 143 -10.32 18.92 1.64
CA LEU A 143 -11.54 19.58 2.07
C LEU A 143 -12.80 18.93 1.47
N ARG A 144 -12.75 18.50 0.20
CA ARG A 144 -13.84 17.75 -0.43
C ARG A 144 -14.05 16.39 0.25
N ALA A 145 -12.98 15.66 0.51
CA ALA A 145 -13.04 14.38 1.22
C ALA A 145 -13.61 14.55 2.63
N LEU A 146 -13.18 15.59 3.36
CA LEU A 146 -13.71 15.89 4.69
C LEU A 146 -15.16 16.33 4.67
N HIS A 147 -15.56 17.12 3.69
CA HIS A 147 -16.94 17.51 3.53
C HIS A 147 -17.83 16.28 3.34
N PHE A 148 -17.44 15.34 2.47
CA PHE A 148 -18.14 14.07 2.30
C PHE A 148 -18.18 13.25 3.59
N LEU A 149 -17.02 13.07 4.25
CA LEU A 149 -16.93 12.29 5.49
C LEU A 149 -17.84 12.86 6.58
N HIS A 150 -17.86 14.18 6.75
CA HIS A 150 -18.64 14.83 7.80
C HIS A 150 -20.13 14.94 7.46
N THR A 151 -20.46 15.28 6.22
CA THR A 151 -21.84 15.62 5.82
C THR A 151 -22.63 14.39 5.41
N ASP A 152 -22.02 13.54 4.57
CA ASP A 152 -22.71 12.39 3.99
C ASP A 152 -22.49 11.12 4.82
N ALA A 153 -21.26 10.89 5.29
CA ALA A 153 -20.92 9.67 6.03
C ALA A 153 -21.07 9.81 7.55
N GLY A 154 -21.09 11.01 8.12
CA GLY A 154 -21.10 11.19 9.58
C GLY A 154 -19.87 10.62 10.30
N VAL A 155 -18.72 10.56 9.62
CA VAL A 155 -17.46 9.98 10.11
C VAL A 155 -16.43 11.09 10.35
N ILE A 156 -15.73 11.03 11.50
CA ILE A 156 -14.57 11.89 11.79
C ILE A 156 -13.29 11.08 11.57
N HIS A 157 -12.36 11.58 10.75
CA HIS A 157 -11.12 10.83 10.45
C HIS A 157 -10.16 10.73 11.65
N THR A 158 -10.08 11.76 12.49
CA THR A 158 -9.24 11.85 13.72
C THR A 158 -7.71 11.78 13.54
N ASP A 159 -7.20 11.61 12.32
CA ASP A 159 -5.76 11.37 12.08
C ASP A 159 -5.29 11.93 10.73
N ILE A 160 -5.60 13.20 10.47
CA ILE A 160 -5.22 13.87 9.23
C ILE A 160 -3.79 14.38 9.36
N GLN A 161 -2.87 13.73 8.66
CA GLN A 161 -1.44 14.06 8.64
C GLN A 161 -0.82 13.66 7.29
N PRO A 162 0.34 14.24 6.91
CA PRO A 162 0.94 14.05 5.58
C PRO A 162 1.18 12.60 5.16
N ASN A 163 1.56 11.72 6.10
CA ASN A 163 1.76 10.29 5.86
C ASN A 163 0.46 9.50 5.58
N ASN A 164 -0.71 10.07 5.94
CA ASN A 164 -2.02 9.50 5.65
C ASN A 164 -2.67 10.08 4.38
N ILE A 165 -2.08 11.11 3.77
CA ILE A 165 -2.55 11.66 2.50
C ILE A 165 -1.77 11.01 1.35
N ARG A 166 -2.46 10.14 0.59
CA ARG A 166 -1.86 9.36 -0.49
C ARG A 166 -2.15 9.96 -1.86
N LEU A 167 -1.14 9.99 -2.72
CA LEU A 167 -1.25 10.45 -4.11
C LEU A 167 -1.68 9.28 -5.00
N GLY A 168 -2.98 9.27 -5.31
CA GLY A 168 -3.56 8.30 -6.23
C GLY A 168 -3.07 8.51 -7.65
N VAL A 169 -3.03 7.43 -8.41
CA VAL A 169 -2.65 7.43 -9.83
C VAL A 169 -3.85 7.01 -10.66
N ARG A 170 -4.06 7.67 -11.80
CA ARG A 170 -4.97 7.18 -12.83
C ARG A 170 -4.13 6.48 -13.90
N ASP A 171 -4.48 5.22 -14.19
CA ASP A 171 -3.94 4.37 -15.27
C ASP A 171 -2.56 4.80 -15.76
N SER A 172 -1.53 4.40 -15.01
CA SER A 172 -0.16 4.80 -15.32
C SER A 172 0.64 3.63 -15.88
N PRO A 173 1.32 3.82 -17.03
CA PRO A 173 2.36 2.91 -17.52
C PRO A 173 3.47 2.64 -16.49
N MET A 174 3.55 3.45 -15.43
CA MET A 174 4.46 3.25 -14.31
C MET A 174 4.27 1.89 -13.63
N PHE A 175 3.04 1.40 -13.42
CA PHE A 175 2.84 0.11 -12.76
C PHE A 175 3.21 -1.07 -13.65
N GLU A 176 3.05 -0.93 -14.98
CA GLU A 176 3.52 -1.92 -15.95
C GLU A 176 5.05 -1.98 -15.95
N ARG A 177 5.72 -0.82 -15.99
CA ARG A 177 7.18 -0.73 -15.88
C ARG A 177 7.66 -1.32 -14.57
N PHE A 178 6.99 -0.99 -13.47
CA PHE A 178 7.32 -1.52 -12.14
C PHE A 178 7.29 -3.06 -12.12
N GLU A 179 6.23 -3.68 -12.66
CA GLU A 179 6.13 -5.14 -12.74
C GLU A 179 7.23 -5.73 -13.63
N GLN A 180 7.51 -5.14 -14.80
CA GLN A 180 8.60 -5.60 -15.66
C GLN A 180 9.96 -5.50 -14.96
N ASP A 181 10.22 -4.40 -14.27
CA ASP A 181 11.44 -4.19 -13.51
C ASP A 181 11.59 -5.19 -12.36
N GLU A 182 10.50 -5.53 -11.66
CA GLU A 182 10.52 -6.57 -10.62
C GLU A 182 10.81 -7.95 -11.21
N LEU A 183 10.31 -8.26 -12.42
CA LEU A 183 10.58 -9.53 -13.10
C LEU A 183 12.03 -9.65 -13.57
N GLN A 184 12.60 -8.57 -14.11
CA GLN A 184 13.97 -8.57 -14.63
C GLN A 184 15.02 -8.34 -13.55
N ASN A 185 14.69 -7.52 -12.55
CA ASN A 185 15.62 -7.06 -11.54
C ASN A 185 14.91 -6.98 -10.18
N PRO A 186 14.74 -8.14 -9.51
CA PRO A 186 13.87 -8.25 -8.36
C PRO A 186 14.31 -7.35 -7.20
N MET A 187 13.35 -6.77 -6.47
CA MET A 187 13.66 -5.93 -5.33
C MET A 187 14.41 -6.70 -4.24
N PRO A 188 15.33 -6.02 -3.51
CA PRO A 188 16.04 -6.61 -2.39
C PRO A 188 15.05 -7.21 -1.40
N ARG A 189 15.38 -8.39 -0.88
CA ARG A 189 14.49 -9.15 -0.01
C ARG A 189 15.26 -9.91 1.04
N LYS A 190 14.62 -10.10 2.19
CA LYS A 190 15.12 -10.98 3.25
C LYS A 190 14.37 -12.30 3.21
N GLU A 191 15.10 -13.38 2.99
CA GLU A 191 14.53 -14.74 2.99
C GLU A 191 14.66 -15.36 4.39
N LEU A 192 13.55 -15.91 4.88
CA LEU A 192 13.45 -16.57 6.17
C LEU A 192 12.73 -17.92 5.99
N PRO A 193 12.88 -18.88 6.92
CA PRO A 193 12.12 -20.12 6.87
C PRO A 193 10.61 -19.83 6.80
N GLY A 194 9.99 -20.18 5.67
CA GLY A 194 8.56 -20.02 5.43
C GLY A 194 8.08 -18.61 5.07
N ARG A 195 8.95 -17.59 4.96
CA ARG A 195 8.52 -16.22 4.58
C ARG A 195 9.61 -15.40 3.92
N THR A 196 9.18 -14.34 3.22
CA THR A 196 10.07 -13.36 2.62
C THR A 196 9.62 -11.97 3.05
N ILE A 197 10.55 -11.12 3.48
CA ILE A 197 10.30 -9.70 3.73
C ILE A 197 10.87 -8.92 2.55
N LEU A 198 10.00 -8.41 1.70
CA LEU A 198 10.36 -7.56 0.57
C LEU A 198 10.52 -6.12 1.03
N LEU A 199 11.56 -5.46 0.52
CA LEU A 199 11.68 -4.01 0.67
C LEU A 199 10.61 -3.33 -0.17
N LYS A 200 10.01 -2.27 0.36
CA LYS A 200 9.10 -1.42 -0.42
C LYS A 200 9.91 -0.70 -1.49
N ALA A 201 9.28 -0.49 -2.64
CA ALA A 201 9.89 0.27 -3.71
C ALA A 201 10.09 1.73 -3.29
N ASN A 202 11.35 2.14 -3.08
CA ASN A 202 11.73 3.54 -2.98
C ASN A 202 12.26 3.97 -4.34
N GLU A 203 11.49 4.76 -5.08
CA GLU A 203 11.89 5.35 -6.38
C GLU A 203 12.99 6.42 -6.23
N ASN A 204 14.13 6.07 -5.62
CA ASN A 204 15.39 6.80 -5.85
C ASN A 204 16.16 6.19 -7.03
N HIS A 205 15.46 5.49 -7.93
CA HIS A 205 15.94 4.94 -9.19
C HIS A 205 14.92 5.24 -10.29
#